data_AF-A0A1R0H3V6-F1
#
_entry.id   AF-A0A1R0H3V6-F1
#
_cell.length_a   1.000
_cell.length_b   1.000
_cell.length_c   1.000
_cell.angle_alpha   90.00
_cell.angle_beta   90.00
_cell.angle_gamma   90.00
#
_symmetry.space_group_name_H-M   'P 1'
#
loop_
_entity.id
_entity.type
_entity.pdbx_description
1 polymer ?
#
loop_
_entity_poly.entity_id
_entity_poly.type
_entity_poly.pdbx_seq_one_letter_code
_entity_poly.pdbx_strand_id
1 'polypeptide(L)'
;MHILLYQSELVRIENSPIHPERIKAAKIECLKVSSEISNLFDWKIKNVPRPYWCQNLTPWLTSCLSILINSCFILQDGQTEPTNQTYELLVKNYFESSKNCILGSFLGIYIKNLYDLKRIAFLKYCNNISALSLMLPYCSAPNDYYPWIVPKYSSYAKFLCCFSSNHTSIDINEYLFIASPHSSEDTKLDEPIGNPLP
;
A
#
# COMPACT_ATOMS: atom_id res chain seq x y z
N MET A 1 15.42 10.08 -0.03
CA MET A 1 14.01 10.55 -0.10
C MET A 1 13.33 10.17 -1.43
N HIS A 2 13.72 9.06 -2.07
CA HIS A 2 13.11 8.64 -3.36
C HIS A 2 11.74 7.97 -3.15
N ILE A 3 11.64 7.01 -2.21
CA ILE A 3 10.40 6.25 -1.98
C ILE A 3 9.20 7.17 -1.70
N LEU A 4 9.34 8.16 -0.81
CA LEU A 4 8.24 9.07 -0.45
C LEU A 4 7.74 9.89 -1.65
N LEU A 5 8.65 10.32 -2.53
CA LEU A 5 8.29 11.06 -3.74
C LEU A 5 7.50 10.19 -4.72
N TYR A 6 7.97 8.96 -4.96
CA TYR A 6 7.26 8.06 -5.87
C TYR A 6 5.96 7.53 -5.26
N GLN A 7 5.83 7.47 -3.94
CA GLN A 7 4.56 7.11 -3.29
C GLN A 7 3.43 8.08 -3.63
N SER A 8 3.69 9.39 -3.79
CA SER A 8 2.63 10.32 -4.21
C SER A 8 2.12 10.05 -5.63
N GLU A 9 2.97 9.48 -6.49
CA GLU A 9 2.63 9.09 -7.86
C GLU A 9 1.84 7.77 -7.93
N LEU A 10 1.74 7.02 -6.83
CA LEU A 10 0.93 5.80 -6.73
C LEU A 10 -0.53 6.07 -6.35
N VAL A 11 -0.82 7.24 -5.77
CA VAL A 11 -2.13 7.58 -5.22
C VAL A 11 -3.04 8.13 -6.32
N ARG A 12 -4.23 7.52 -6.46
CA ARG A 12 -5.29 8.07 -7.31
C ARG A 12 -6.26 8.89 -6.49
N ILE A 13 -6.67 10.03 -7.03
CA ILE A 13 -7.70 10.92 -6.48
C ILE A 13 -8.73 11.15 -7.59
N GLU A 14 -10.01 11.01 -7.26
CA GLU A 14 -11.12 11.04 -8.24
C GLU A 14 -11.11 12.31 -9.10
N ASN A 15 -10.97 13.46 -8.45
CA ASN A 15 -10.97 14.78 -9.11
C ASN A 15 -9.61 15.18 -9.71
N SER A 16 -8.60 14.31 -9.62
CA SER A 16 -7.26 14.56 -10.15
C SER A 16 -6.57 13.24 -10.53
N PRO A 17 -7.08 12.53 -11.55
CA PRO A 17 -6.54 11.22 -11.91
C PRO A 17 -5.12 11.34 -12.45
N ILE A 18 -4.25 10.45 -11.99
CA ILE A 18 -2.88 10.30 -12.50
C ILE A 18 -2.90 9.33 -13.68
N HIS A 19 -2.13 9.65 -14.74
CA HIS A 19 -2.00 8.78 -15.90
C HIS A 19 -1.43 7.40 -15.50
N PRO A 20 -1.99 6.28 -16.00
CA PRO A 20 -1.58 4.95 -15.54
C PRO A 20 -0.08 4.64 -15.69
N GLU A 21 0.57 5.15 -16.75
CA GLU A 21 2.01 4.99 -16.95
C GLU A 21 2.87 5.63 -15.85
N ARG A 22 2.41 6.74 -15.23
CA ARG A 22 3.12 7.34 -14.09
C ARG A 22 3.05 6.41 -12.86
N ILE A 23 1.89 5.80 -12.63
CA ILE A 23 1.70 4.82 -11.56
C ILE A 23 2.62 3.62 -11.79
N LYS A 24 2.69 3.08 -13.01
CA LYS A 24 3.60 1.97 -13.34
C LYS A 24 5.07 2.33 -13.10
N ALA A 25 5.50 3.49 -13.60
CA ALA A 25 6.87 3.96 -13.40
C ALA A 25 7.20 4.12 -11.91
N ALA A 26 6.28 4.68 -11.14
CA ALA A 26 6.43 4.84 -9.70
C ALA A 26 6.51 3.50 -8.96
N LYS A 27 5.68 2.51 -9.35
CA LYS A 27 5.73 1.14 -8.79
C LYS A 27 7.10 0.51 -9.01
N ILE A 28 7.60 0.55 -10.26
CA ILE A 28 8.89 -0.02 -10.65
C ILE A 28 10.02 0.62 -9.82
N GLU A 29 10.05 1.94 -9.75
CA GLU A 29 11.09 2.66 -9.01
C GLU A 29 11.01 2.39 -7.49
N CYS A 30 9.80 2.35 -6.92
CA CYS A 30 9.61 1.99 -5.51
C CYS A 30 10.14 0.58 -5.20
N LEU A 31 9.86 -0.41 -6.06
CA LEU A 31 10.34 -1.79 -5.88
C LEU A 31 11.85 -1.88 -6.00
N LYS A 32 12.44 -1.20 -6.98
CA LYS A 32 13.89 -1.13 -7.17
C LYS A 32 14.56 -0.57 -5.93
N VAL A 33 14.17 0.62 -5.48
CA VAL A 33 14.77 1.27 -4.30
C VAL A 33 14.54 0.45 -3.03
N SER A 34 13.36 -0.16 -2.86
CA SER A 34 13.08 -1.01 -1.70
C SER A 34 13.92 -2.30 -1.69
N SER A 35 14.22 -2.85 -2.87
CA SER A 35 15.10 -4.02 -2.99
C SER A 35 16.55 -3.65 -2.67
N GLU A 36 17.03 -2.50 -3.17
CA GLU A 36 18.37 -1.98 -2.85
C GLU A 36 18.54 -1.74 -1.33
N ILE A 37 17.55 -1.12 -0.68
CA ILE A 37 17.57 -0.91 0.77
C ILE A 37 17.54 -2.25 1.52
N SER A 38 16.74 -3.22 1.07
CA SER A 38 16.72 -4.57 1.66
C SER A 38 18.09 -5.24 1.60
N ASN A 39 18.76 -5.16 0.45
CA ASN A 39 20.09 -5.74 0.25
C ASN A 39 21.15 -5.08 1.13
N LEU A 40 21.14 -3.74 1.21
CA LEU A 40 22.03 -2.99 2.10
C LEU A 40 21.80 -3.34 3.57
N PHE A 41 20.54 -3.51 3.96
CA PHE A 41 20.20 -3.87 5.32
C PHE A 41 20.63 -5.31 5.66
N ASP A 42 20.41 -6.26 4.76
CA ASP A 42 20.92 -7.63 4.91
C ASP A 42 22.46 -7.66 5.01
N TRP A 43 23.15 -6.90 4.16
CA TRP A 43 24.60 -6.72 4.26
C TRP A 43 25.01 -6.16 5.63
N LYS A 44 24.32 -5.14 6.14
CA LYS A 44 24.57 -4.58 7.48
C LYS A 44 24.45 -5.66 8.54
N ILE A 45 23.38 -6.46 8.53
CA ILE A 45 23.15 -7.51 9.53
C ILE A 45 24.28 -8.55 9.51
N LYS A 46 24.78 -8.90 8.32
CA LYS A 46 25.85 -9.90 8.14
C LYS A 46 27.25 -9.38 8.52
N ASN A 47 27.52 -8.09 8.34
CA ASN A 47 28.88 -7.57 8.39
C ASN A 47 29.14 -6.57 9.53
N VAL A 48 28.11 -5.96 10.11
CA VAL A 48 28.26 -4.97 11.18
C VAL A 48 27.97 -5.63 12.53
N PRO A 49 28.86 -5.51 13.54
CA PRO A 49 28.57 -6.05 14.87
C PRO A 49 27.36 -5.38 15.52
N ARG A 50 26.56 -6.16 16.25
CA ARG A 50 25.32 -5.73 16.90
C ARG A 50 25.40 -4.43 17.72
N PRO A 51 26.46 -4.16 18.50
CA PRO A 51 26.56 -2.90 19.26
C PRO A 51 26.52 -1.63 18.39
N TYR A 52 26.83 -1.76 17.09
CA TYR A 52 26.83 -0.65 16.14
C TYR A 52 25.57 -0.60 15.27
N TRP A 53 24.57 -1.44 15.55
CA TRP A 53 23.31 -1.40 14.81
C TRP A 53 22.51 -0.14 15.18
N CYS A 54 22.60 0.88 14.32
CA CYS A 54 21.82 2.11 14.48
C CYS A 54 20.31 1.86 14.28
N GLN A 55 19.49 2.43 15.17
CA GLN A 55 18.01 2.38 15.11
C GLN A 55 17.40 3.49 14.25
N ASN A 56 18.15 4.51 13.82
CA ASN A 56 17.62 5.63 13.01
C ASN A 56 17.15 5.23 11.61
N LEU A 57 17.40 3.98 11.17
CA LEU A 57 16.92 3.46 9.88
C LEU A 57 15.44 3.10 9.88
N THR A 58 14.79 3.12 11.05
CA THR A 58 13.41 2.66 11.22
C THR A 58 12.43 3.31 10.23
N PRO A 59 12.38 4.63 10.02
CA PRO A 59 11.45 5.21 9.06
C PRO A 59 11.70 4.72 7.63
N TRP A 60 12.94 4.57 7.20
CA TRP A 60 13.23 4.11 5.84
C TRP A 60 12.83 2.64 5.65
N LEU A 61 13.16 1.80 6.62
CA LEU A 61 12.79 0.38 6.58
C LEU A 61 11.27 0.18 6.60
N THR A 62 10.53 0.98 7.39
CA THR A 62 9.06 0.92 7.38
C THR A 62 8.48 1.29 6.02
N SER A 63 8.98 2.36 5.39
CA SER A 63 8.56 2.71 4.02
C SER A 63 8.85 1.60 3.01
N CYS A 64 10.04 0.99 3.08
CA CYS A 64 10.40 -0.15 2.22
C CYS A 64 9.49 -1.36 2.44
N LEU A 65 9.21 -1.70 3.70
CA LEU A 65 8.32 -2.81 4.03
C LEU A 65 6.91 -2.56 3.50
N SER A 66 6.38 -1.34 3.61
CA SER A 66 5.08 -0.99 3.01
C SER A 66 5.04 -1.20 1.50
N ILE A 67 6.13 -0.87 0.78
CA ILE A 67 6.24 -1.15 -0.66
C ILE A 67 6.33 -2.65 -0.92
N LEU A 68 7.21 -3.36 -0.23
CA LEU A 68 7.45 -4.79 -0.46
C LEU A 68 6.25 -5.67 -0.11
N ILE A 69 5.40 -5.25 0.84
CA ILE A 69 4.11 -5.92 1.08
C ILE A 69 3.30 -6.00 -0.20
N ASN A 70 3.26 -4.94 -1.02
CA ASN A 70 2.52 -4.98 -2.29
C ASN A 70 3.07 -6.04 -3.24
N SER A 71 4.40 -6.22 -3.27
CA SER A 71 5.05 -7.22 -4.12
C SER A 71 4.72 -8.66 -3.73
N CYS A 72 4.34 -8.94 -2.47
CA CYS A 72 3.90 -10.27 -2.05
C CYS A 72 2.64 -10.74 -2.80
N PHE A 73 1.83 -9.80 -3.31
CA PHE A 73 0.57 -10.08 -4.00
C PHE A 73 0.70 -10.06 -5.52
N ILE A 74 1.93 -9.97 -6.03
CA ILE A 74 2.25 -10.19 -7.45
C ILE A 74 2.66 -11.65 -7.56
N LEU A 75 1.67 -12.52 -7.80
CA LEU A 75 1.87 -13.96 -7.75
C LEU A 75 2.68 -14.45 -8.96
N GLN A 76 3.65 -15.33 -8.71
CA GLN A 76 4.34 -16.08 -9.76
C GLN A 76 3.48 -17.25 -10.24
N ASP A 77 3.79 -17.79 -11.42
CA ASP A 77 3.06 -18.91 -11.98
C ASP A 77 3.11 -20.12 -11.03
N GLY A 78 1.94 -20.66 -10.68
CA GLY A 78 1.80 -21.77 -9.73
C GLY A 78 1.82 -21.38 -8.24
N GLN A 79 2.05 -20.11 -7.92
CA GLN A 79 1.97 -19.59 -6.55
C GLN A 79 0.52 -19.29 -6.17
N THR A 80 0.04 -19.90 -5.08
CA THR A 80 -1.33 -19.68 -4.57
C THR A 80 -1.38 -18.72 -3.39
N GLU A 81 -0.28 -18.61 -2.64
CA GLU A 81 -0.20 -17.80 -1.43
C GLU A 81 0.68 -16.57 -1.64
N PRO A 82 0.24 -15.38 -1.20
CA PRO A 82 1.06 -14.18 -1.26
C PRO A 82 2.35 -14.35 -0.45
N THR A 83 3.51 -14.28 -1.11
CA THR A 83 4.82 -14.27 -0.45
C THR A 83 5.85 -13.59 -1.35
N ASN A 84 6.87 -13.02 -0.72
CA ASN A 84 8.05 -12.47 -1.38
C ASN A 84 9.27 -12.69 -0.48
N GLN A 85 10.31 -13.34 -1.00
CA GLN A 85 11.51 -13.67 -0.22
C GLN A 85 12.24 -12.44 0.32
N THR A 86 12.30 -11.36 -0.47
CA THR A 86 12.92 -10.09 -0.05
C THR A 86 12.15 -9.48 1.11
N TYR A 87 10.82 -9.48 1.04
CA TYR A 87 9.96 -9.05 2.15
C TYR A 87 10.20 -9.88 3.41
N GLU A 88 10.16 -11.21 3.31
CA GLU A 88 10.33 -12.11 4.45
C GLU A 88 11.70 -11.93 5.13
N LEU A 89 12.77 -11.84 4.32
CA LEU A 89 14.12 -11.60 4.81
C LEU A 89 14.22 -10.24 5.51
N LEU A 90 13.65 -9.18 4.92
CA LEU A 90 13.68 -7.85 5.51
C LEU A 90 12.92 -7.82 6.84
N VAL A 91 11.74 -8.43 6.91
CA VAL A 91 10.94 -8.54 8.14
C VAL A 91 11.73 -9.27 9.23
N LYS A 92 12.33 -10.42 8.90
CA LYS A 92 13.15 -11.20 9.84
C LYS A 92 14.31 -10.36 10.38
N ASN A 93 15.10 -9.76 9.49
CA ASN A 93 16.26 -8.95 9.84
C ASN A 93 15.86 -7.72 10.67
N TYR A 94 14.71 -7.12 10.34
CA TYR A 94 14.17 -5.98 11.06
C TYR A 94 13.88 -6.36 12.51
N PHE A 95 13.13 -7.44 12.73
CA PHE A 95 12.80 -7.93 14.07
C PHE A 95 14.01 -8.33 14.89
N GLU A 96 15.01 -8.98 14.26
CA GLU A 96 16.26 -9.31 14.93
C GLU A 96 16.98 -8.04 15.39
N SER A 97 17.01 -7.00 14.55
CA SER A 97 17.64 -5.73 14.87
C SER A 97 16.89 -4.90 15.91
N SER A 98 15.59 -5.14 16.09
CA SER A 98 14.72 -4.37 16.96
C SER A 98 14.32 -5.07 18.25
N LYS A 99 14.89 -6.25 18.56
CA LYS A 99 14.46 -7.13 19.67
C LYS A 99 14.41 -6.44 21.04
N ASN A 100 15.28 -5.45 21.27
CA ASN A 100 15.38 -4.71 22.53
C ASN A 100 14.80 -3.28 22.42
N CYS A 101 14.03 -2.99 21.36
CA CYS A 101 13.47 -1.66 21.10
C CYS A 101 11.94 -1.74 21.16
N ILE A 102 11.32 -0.95 22.03
CA ILE A 102 9.84 -0.86 22.17
C ILE A 102 9.19 -0.50 20.83
N LEU A 103 9.82 0.38 20.05
CA LEU A 103 9.34 0.77 18.72
C LEU A 103 9.32 -0.40 17.72
N GLY A 104 10.21 -1.39 17.91
CA GLY A 104 10.24 -2.60 17.09
C GLY A 104 8.96 -3.42 17.21
N SER A 105 8.42 -3.58 18.43
CA SER A 105 7.16 -4.28 18.67
C SER A 105 5.98 -3.55 18.02
N PHE A 106 5.91 -2.22 18.16
CA PHE A 106 4.87 -1.41 17.52
C PHE A 106 4.89 -1.57 16.00
N LEU A 107 6.08 -1.48 15.39
CA LEU A 107 6.22 -1.61 13.94
C LEU A 107 5.96 -3.02 13.44
N GLY A 108 6.25 -4.04 14.26
CA GLY A 108 5.84 -5.40 13.95
C GLY A 108 4.33 -5.54 13.80
N ILE A 109 3.57 -4.99 14.75
CA ILE A 109 2.11 -4.98 14.70
C ILE A 109 1.63 -4.17 13.48
N TYR A 110 2.23 -3.00 13.23
CA TYR A 110 1.93 -2.17 12.07
C TYR A 110 2.07 -2.95 10.75
N ILE A 111 3.23 -3.58 10.51
CA ILE A 111 3.52 -4.34 9.30
C ILE A 111 2.59 -5.54 9.14
N LYS A 112 2.32 -6.26 10.24
CA LYS A 112 1.35 -7.36 10.23
C LYS A 112 -0.05 -6.88 9.83
N ASN A 113 -0.50 -5.75 10.37
CA ASN A 113 -1.81 -5.20 10.04
C ASN A 113 -1.90 -4.77 8.57
N LEU A 114 -0.84 -4.19 8.00
CA LEU A 114 -0.80 -3.88 6.56
C LEU A 114 -0.91 -5.14 5.70
N TYR A 115 -0.17 -6.18 6.05
CA TYR A 115 -0.21 -7.46 5.35
C TYR A 115 -1.62 -8.08 5.43
N ASP A 116 -2.23 -8.09 6.62
CA ASP A 116 -3.58 -8.62 6.84
C ASP A 116 -4.64 -7.84 6.05
N LEU A 117 -4.57 -6.50 6.04
CA LEU A 117 -5.44 -5.67 5.20
C LEU A 117 -5.33 -6.06 3.72
N LYS A 118 -4.09 -6.17 3.22
CA LYS A 118 -3.83 -6.51 1.82
C LYS A 118 -4.33 -7.92 1.48
N ARG A 119 -4.17 -8.87 2.41
CA ARG A 119 -4.67 -10.24 2.28
C ARG A 119 -6.20 -10.30 2.22
N ILE A 120 -6.89 -9.53 3.07
CA ILE A 120 -8.36 -9.45 3.02
C ILE A 120 -8.83 -8.94 1.65
N ALA A 121 -8.22 -7.86 1.14
CA ALA A 121 -8.55 -7.33 -0.19
C ALA A 121 -8.22 -8.33 -1.31
N PHE A 122 -7.10 -9.05 -1.21
CA PHE A 122 -6.75 -10.12 -2.14
C PHE A 122 -7.83 -11.21 -2.17
N LEU A 123 -8.21 -11.76 -1.02
CA LEU A 123 -9.23 -12.81 -0.92
C LEU A 123 -10.61 -12.35 -1.42
N LYS A 124 -10.93 -11.06 -1.29
CA LYS A 124 -12.17 -10.48 -1.83
C LYS A 124 -12.22 -10.54 -3.36
N TYR A 125 -11.09 -10.36 -4.05
CA TYR A 125 -11.05 -10.18 -5.49
C TYR A 125 -10.34 -11.28 -6.28
N CYS A 126 -9.66 -12.24 -5.63
CA CYS A 126 -8.86 -13.27 -6.31
C CYS A 126 -9.64 -14.13 -7.32
N ASN A 127 -10.94 -14.29 -7.12
CA ASN A 127 -11.82 -15.03 -8.05
C ASN A 127 -12.66 -14.10 -8.96
N ASN A 128 -12.48 -12.77 -8.88
CA ASN A 128 -13.26 -11.79 -9.63
C ASN A 128 -12.47 -11.27 -10.85
N ILE A 129 -12.43 -12.07 -11.91
CA ILE A 129 -11.68 -11.76 -13.14
C ILE A 129 -12.12 -10.43 -13.75
N SER A 130 -13.43 -10.12 -13.72
CA SER A 130 -13.98 -8.88 -14.27
C SER A 130 -13.47 -7.64 -13.55
N ALA A 131 -13.35 -7.66 -12.22
CA ALA A 131 -12.78 -6.56 -11.47
C ALA A 131 -11.26 -6.46 -11.69
N LEU A 132 -10.56 -7.60 -11.72
CA LEU A 132 -9.11 -7.63 -11.93
C LEU A 132 -8.70 -7.15 -13.32
N SER A 133 -9.48 -7.42 -14.37
CA SER A 133 -9.17 -6.97 -15.73
C SER A 133 -9.20 -5.44 -15.86
N LEU A 134 -10.04 -4.75 -15.08
CA LEU A 134 -10.07 -3.29 -15.05
C LEU A 134 -8.81 -2.68 -14.44
N MET A 135 -8.01 -3.47 -13.72
CA MET A 135 -6.74 -3.03 -13.14
C MET A 135 -5.56 -3.12 -14.12
N LEU A 136 -5.72 -3.79 -15.28
CA LEU A 136 -4.67 -3.95 -16.30
C LEU A 136 -3.92 -2.66 -16.65
N PRO A 137 -4.59 -1.49 -16.83
CA PRO A 137 -3.88 -0.26 -17.14
C PRO A 137 -2.89 0.18 -16.06
N TYR A 138 -3.03 -0.29 -14.82
CA TYR A 138 -2.24 0.13 -13.65
C TYR A 138 -1.21 -0.91 -13.19
N CYS A 139 -1.16 -2.08 -13.83
CA CYS A 139 -0.21 -3.15 -13.49
C CYS A 139 1.21 -2.77 -13.94
N SER A 140 2.19 -2.86 -13.04
CA SER A 140 3.61 -2.68 -13.40
C SER A 140 4.28 -3.97 -13.89
N ALA A 141 3.66 -5.11 -13.64
CA ALA A 141 4.14 -6.44 -14.02
C ALA A 141 2.94 -7.37 -14.28
N PRO A 142 3.14 -8.53 -14.95
CA PRO A 142 2.15 -9.59 -14.96
C PRO A 142 1.71 -9.90 -13.52
N ASN A 143 0.41 -10.15 -13.32
CA ASN A 143 -0.19 -10.48 -12.03
C ASN A 143 -0.23 -9.36 -10.96
N ASP A 144 0.19 -8.12 -11.29
CA ASP A 144 0.08 -6.95 -10.39
C ASP A 144 -1.31 -6.28 -10.46
N TYR A 145 -2.37 -7.04 -10.22
CA TYR A 145 -3.75 -6.55 -10.36
C TYR A 145 -4.28 -5.78 -9.15
N TYR A 146 -3.67 -5.93 -7.97
CA TYR A 146 -4.28 -5.46 -6.72
C TYR A 146 -3.79 -4.05 -6.34
N PRO A 147 -4.68 -3.07 -6.08
CA PRO A 147 -4.30 -1.69 -5.76
C PRO A 147 -3.30 -1.60 -4.59
N TRP A 148 -2.21 -0.86 -4.75
CA TRP A 148 -1.15 -0.84 -3.74
C TRP A 148 -1.58 -0.10 -2.46
N ILE A 149 -1.16 -0.63 -1.31
CA ILE A 149 -1.28 0.08 -0.04
C ILE A 149 -0.21 1.17 0.00
N VAL A 150 -0.65 2.42 0.12
CA VAL A 150 0.21 3.60 0.14
C VAL A 150 -0.16 4.46 1.36
N PRO A 151 0.77 4.80 2.25
CA PRO A 151 0.50 5.73 3.35
C PRO A 151 0.06 7.11 2.83
N LYS A 152 -1.01 7.67 3.38
CA LYS A 152 -1.53 9.01 3.03
C LYS A 152 -0.79 10.14 3.73
N TYR A 153 -0.13 9.82 4.84
CA TYR A 153 0.48 10.81 5.74
C TYR A 153 1.95 10.49 5.97
N SER A 154 2.71 11.52 6.32
CA SER A 154 4.13 11.41 6.68
C SER A 154 4.37 10.56 7.94
N SER A 155 3.31 10.29 8.72
CA SER A 155 3.31 9.41 9.88
C SER A 155 2.58 8.10 9.58
N TYR A 156 3.16 6.97 9.97
CA TYR A 156 2.60 5.63 9.74
C TYR A 156 1.26 5.36 10.45
N ALA A 157 0.99 6.05 11.56
CA ALA A 157 -0.22 5.84 12.36
C ALA A 157 -0.80 7.19 12.83
N LYS A 158 -1.25 8.02 11.87
CA LYS A 158 -1.89 9.30 12.19
C LYS A 158 -3.21 9.11 12.96
N PHE A 159 -4.00 8.14 12.53
CA PHE A 159 -5.28 7.77 13.14
C PHE A 159 -5.21 6.36 13.71
N LEU A 160 -5.16 6.25 15.04
CA LEU A 160 -5.09 4.95 15.72
C LEU A 160 -6.42 4.19 15.68
N CYS A 161 -7.54 4.89 15.79
CA CYS A 161 -8.88 4.28 15.77
C CYS A 161 -9.32 3.77 14.40
N CYS A 162 -8.65 4.18 13.31
CA CYS A 162 -9.05 3.90 11.94
C CYS A 162 -7.83 3.57 11.08
N PHE A 163 -7.21 2.41 11.33
CA PHE A 163 -5.93 2.02 10.72
C PHE A 163 -5.94 2.11 9.18
N SER A 164 -7.00 1.63 8.55
CA SER A 164 -7.20 1.70 7.09
C SER A 164 -7.23 3.14 6.55
N SER A 165 -7.78 4.09 7.30
CA SER A 165 -7.86 5.50 6.90
C SER A 165 -6.49 6.18 6.79
N ASN A 166 -5.43 5.59 7.34
CA ASN A 166 -4.05 6.06 7.15
C ASN A 166 -3.48 5.75 5.76
N HIS A 167 -4.17 4.93 4.95
CA HIS A 167 -3.69 4.45 3.67
C HIS A 167 -4.69 4.74 2.55
N THR A 168 -4.22 4.68 1.30
CA THR A 168 -5.07 4.62 0.12
C THR A 168 -6.00 3.41 0.18
N SER A 169 -7.15 3.54 -0.49
CA SER A 169 -8.03 2.38 -0.61
C SER A 169 -7.33 1.28 -1.41
N ILE A 170 -7.47 0.06 -0.90
CA ILE A 170 -7.02 -1.18 -1.55
C ILE A 170 -8.19 -1.95 -2.16
N ASP A 171 -9.40 -1.39 -2.06
CA ASP A 171 -10.59 -1.89 -2.73
C ASP A 171 -10.53 -1.51 -4.21
N ILE A 172 -10.78 -2.48 -5.11
CA ILE A 172 -10.67 -2.24 -6.56
C ILE A 172 -11.72 -1.23 -7.03
N ASN A 173 -12.95 -1.28 -6.51
CA ASN A 173 -14.02 -0.40 -6.96
C ASN A 173 -13.76 1.03 -6.49
N GLU A 174 -13.37 1.20 -5.23
CA GLU A 174 -12.98 2.52 -4.71
C GLU A 174 -11.75 3.08 -5.43
N TYR A 175 -10.73 2.24 -5.69
CA TYR A 175 -9.54 2.66 -6.42
C TYR A 175 -9.86 3.12 -7.85
N LEU A 176 -10.80 2.45 -8.51
CA LEU A 176 -11.23 2.74 -9.88
C LEU A 176 -12.30 3.83 -9.97
N PHE A 177 -12.80 4.34 -8.84
CA PHE A 177 -13.95 5.27 -8.78
C PHE A 177 -15.21 4.71 -9.44
N ILE A 178 -15.44 3.40 -9.31
CA ILE A 178 -16.66 2.76 -9.76
C ILE A 178 -17.71 3.02 -8.70
N ALA A 179 -18.72 3.83 -9.04
CA ALA A 179 -19.83 4.13 -8.15
C ALA A 179 -20.42 2.84 -7.58
N SER A 180 -20.55 2.78 -6.25
CA SER A 180 -21.44 1.78 -5.63
C SER A 180 -22.85 2.07 -6.15
N PRO A 181 -23.64 1.07 -6.59
CA PRO A 181 -25.00 1.26 -7.11
C PRO A 181 -26.01 1.84 -6.09
N HIS A 182 -25.56 2.43 -4.98
CA HIS A 182 -26.37 3.04 -3.93
C HIS A 182 -26.30 4.58 -3.86
N SER A 183 -25.64 5.27 -4.79
CA SER A 183 -25.49 6.74 -4.73
C SER A 183 -26.24 7.54 -5.80
N SER A 184 -27.22 6.93 -6.49
CA SER A 184 -27.99 7.61 -7.55
C SER A 184 -29.49 7.69 -7.26
N GLU A 185 -29.88 8.06 -6.03
CA GLU A 185 -31.29 8.37 -5.71
C GLU A 185 -31.54 9.73 -5.03
N ASP A 186 -30.52 10.53 -4.70
CA ASP A 186 -30.72 11.87 -4.15
C ASP A 186 -30.38 12.96 -5.16
N THR A 187 -31.26 13.10 -6.15
CA THR A 187 -31.43 14.39 -6.84
C THR A 187 -32.91 14.60 -7.12
N LYS A 188 -33.69 14.82 -6.06
CA LYS A 188 -34.98 15.49 -6.19
C LYS A 188 -34.69 16.97 -6.46
N LEU A 189 -35.06 17.41 -7.65
CA LEU A 189 -35.19 18.80 -8.03
C LEU A 189 -36.19 19.49 -7.08
N ASP A 190 -35.72 20.49 -6.33
CA ASP A 190 -36.59 21.45 -5.65
C ASP A 190 -37.24 22.35 -6.70
N GLU A 191 -38.56 22.24 -6.88
CA GLU A 191 -39.36 23.24 -7.57
C GLU A 191 -39.65 24.43 -6.62
N PRO A 192 -39.52 25.69 -7.07
CA PRO A 192 -39.88 26.84 -6.26
C PRO A 192 -41.36 27.18 -6.44
N ILE A 193 -42.18 26.95 -5.41
CA ILE A 193 -43.54 27.53 -5.36
C ILE A 193 -43.47 28.82 -4.56
N GLY A 194 -43.41 29.94 -5.28
CA GLY A 194 -43.66 31.27 -4.74
C GLY A 194 -45.14 31.43 -4.39
N ASN A 195 -45.41 31.89 -3.17
CA ASN A 195 -46.73 32.30 -2.72
C ASN A 195 -47.17 33.61 -3.40
N PRO A 196 -48.48 33.82 -3.63
CA PRO A 196 -49.07 35.14 -3.64
C PRO A 196 -49.84 35.42 -2.33
N LEU A 197 -49.53 36.56 -1.73
CA LEU A 197 -50.31 37.23 -0.66
C LEU A 197 -51.71 37.63 -1.17
N PRO A 198 -52.68 37.76 -0.27
CA PRO A 198 -53.05 39.10 0.22
C PRO A 198 -52.90 39.28 1.73
#